data_AF-A0A7G2S049-F1
#
_entry.id   AF-A0A7G2S049-F1
#
_cell.length_a   1.000
_cell.length_b   1.000
_cell.length_c   1.000
_cell.angle_alpha   90.00
_cell.angle_beta   90.00
_cell.angle_gamma   90.00
#
_symmetry.space_group_name_H-M   'P 1'
#
loop_
_entity.id
_entity.type
_entity.pdbx_description
1 polymer ?
#
loop_
_entity_poly.entity_id
_entity_poly.type
_entity_poly.pdbx_seq_one_letter_code
_entity_poly.pdbx_strand_id
1 'polypeptide(L)'
;MLKFLTIGKLNAISVYCAWVMLLACGLYIAFTMVAESGDDGVLVRLFYGFLVFAAVHVVLAFFVRCPHCGRCLTIQTFKRPHPDSIGNWASVVAKWFSGSIVCIHCGNRVNTNNL
;
A
#
# COMPACT_ATOMS: atom_id res chain seq x y z
N MET A 1 11.49 12.67 21.73
CA MET A 1 11.35 11.22 21.43
C MET A 1 10.60 11.07 20.10
N LEU A 2 11.34 10.96 19.00
CA LEU A 2 10.77 10.73 17.67
C LEU A 2 10.19 9.30 17.69
N LYS A 3 8.86 9.14 17.75
CA LYS A 3 8.22 7.81 17.74
C LYS A 3 8.56 7.15 16.41
N PHE A 4 9.45 6.16 16.50
CA PHE A 4 10.08 5.43 15.42
C PHE A 4 9.11 5.10 14.28
N LEU A 5 9.58 5.38 13.06
CA LEU A 5 9.04 4.82 11.83
C LEU A 5 9.03 3.29 11.97
N THR A 6 7.86 2.67 12.08
CA THR A 6 7.73 1.22 12.12
C THR A 6 7.70 0.66 10.70
N ILE A 7 8.05 -0.63 10.54
CA ILE A 7 8.08 -1.28 9.23
C ILE A 7 6.70 -1.24 8.58
N GLY A 8 5.63 -1.41 9.36
CA GLY A 8 4.27 -1.27 8.88
C GLY A 8 3.95 0.11 8.32
N LYS A 9 4.39 1.19 8.99
CA LYS A 9 4.21 2.56 8.49
C LYS A 9 4.98 2.80 7.20
N LEU A 10 6.24 2.35 7.13
CA LEU A 10 7.04 2.43 5.92
C LEU A 10 6.39 1.70 4.74
N ASN A 11 5.89 0.50 4.99
CA ASN A 11 5.16 -0.28 4.01
C ASN A 11 3.92 0.47 3.52
N ALA A 12 3.10 1.01 4.43
CA ALA A 12 1.91 1.78 4.06
C ALA A 12 2.26 3.04 3.25
N ILE A 13 3.29 3.79 3.65
CA ILE A 13 3.76 4.98 2.92
C ILE A 13 4.19 4.59 1.50
N SER A 14 4.94 3.51 1.33
CA SER A 14 5.37 3.06 0.00
C SER A 14 4.17 2.78 -0.92
N VAL A 15 3.10 2.17 -0.40
CA VAL A 15 1.89 1.91 -1.19
C VAL A 15 1.14 3.20 -1.51
N TYR A 16 1.03 4.15 -0.57
CA TYR A 16 0.45 5.47 -0.87
C TYR A 16 1.23 6.20 -1.96
N CYS A 17 2.57 6.19 -1.91
CA CYS A 17 3.42 6.77 -2.95
C CYS A 17 3.19 6.08 -4.30
N ALA A 18 3.10 4.74 -4.32
CA ALA A 18 2.78 3.99 -5.53
C ALA A 18 1.41 4.39 -6.10
N TRP A 19 0.37 4.49 -5.27
CA TRP A 19 -0.97 4.90 -5.71
C TRP A 19 -0.99 6.33 -6.25
N VAL A 20 -0.30 7.27 -5.60
CA VAL A 20 -0.20 8.65 -6.08
C VAL A 20 0.51 8.72 -7.42
N MET A 21 1.62 7.97 -7.60
CA MET A 21 2.35 7.93 -8.87
C MET A 21 1.51 7.30 -9.98
N LEU A 22 0.78 6.22 -9.70
CA LEU A 22 -0.11 5.59 -10.67
C LEU A 22 -1.30 6.48 -11.05
N LEU A 23 -1.89 7.17 -10.07
CA LEU A 23 -2.95 8.15 -10.31
C LEU A 23 -2.43 9.33 -11.15
N ALA A 24 -1.27 9.88 -10.81
CA ALA A 24 -0.63 10.95 -11.58
C ALA A 24 -0.30 10.50 -13.01
N CYS A 25 0.15 9.25 -13.19
CA CYS A 25 0.37 8.65 -14.50
C CYS A 25 -0.93 8.61 -15.33
N GLY A 26 -2.03 8.13 -14.75
CA GLY A 26 -3.34 8.10 -15.43
C GLY A 26 -3.89 9.49 -15.76
N LEU A 27 -3.76 10.45 -14.82
CA LEU A 27 -4.15 11.86 -15.06
C LEU A 27 -3.29 12.51 -16.14
N TYR A 28 -1.99 12.20 -16.19
CA TYR A 28 -1.10 12.72 -17.22
C TYR A 28 -1.46 12.18 -18.60
N ILE A 29 -1.73 10.87 -18.72
CA ILE A 29 -2.22 10.28 -19.98
C ILE A 29 -3.49 11.01 -20.43
N ALA A 30 -4.49 11.16 -19.54
CA ALA A 30 -5.73 11.86 -19.86
C ALA A 30 -5.48 13.31 -20.33
N PHE A 31 -4.57 14.03 -19.66
CA PHE A 31 -4.16 15.37 -20.06
C PHE A 31 -3.55 15.38 -21.47
N THR A 32 -2.59 14.49 -21.77
CA THR A 32 -1.91 14.45 -23.08
C THR A 32 -2.85 14.10 -24.24
N MET A 33 -3.90 13.32 -23.98
CA MET A 33 -4.94 13.01 -24.97
C MET A 33 -5.82 14.22 -25.30
N VAL A 34 -6.04 15.12 -24.34
CA VAL A 34 -6.87 16.33 -24.53
C VAL A 34 -6.04 17.49 -25.08
N ALA A 35 -4.81 17.64 -24.59
CA ALA A 35 -3.93 18.76 -24.94
C ALA A 35 -3.13 18.53 -26.24
N GLU A 36 -3.22 17.34 -26.84
CA GLU A 36 -2.43 16.88 -27.99
C GLU A 36 -0.92 17.19 -27.84
N SER A 37 -0.45 17.24 -26.61
CA SER A 37 0.90 17.64 -26.22
C SER A 37 1.30 16.95 -24.92
N GLY A 38 2.55 16.54 -24.83
CA GLY A 38 3.07 15.76 -23.71
C GLY A 38 4.56 15.46 -23.86
N ASP A 39 5.22 15.22 -22.73
CA ASP A 39 6.59 14.71 -22.63
C ASP A 39 6.52 13.25 -22.19
N ASP A 40 6.85 12.33 -23.09
CA ASP A 40 6.95 10.90 -22.79
C ASP A 40 7.91 10.63 -21.61
N GLY A 41 8.91 11.49 -21.41
CA GLY A 41 9.80 11.44 -20.27
C GLY A 41 9.08 11.60 -18.93
N VAL A 42 8.02 12.43 -18.84
CA VAL A 42 7.20 12.55 -17.63
C VAL A 42 6.48 11.25 -17.35
N LEU A 43 5.88 10.64 -18.37
CA LEU A 43 5.16 9.37 -18.24
C LEU A 43 6.09 8.24 -17.76
N VAL A 44 7.28 8.14 -18.37
CA VAL A 44 8.32 7.19 -17.99
C VAL A 44 8.71 7.39 -16.52
N ARG A 45 9.00 8.62 -16.09
CA ARG A 45 9.38 8.91 -14.69
C ARG A 45 8.27 8.53 -13.70
N LEU A 46 7.00 8.83 -14.00
CA LEU A 46 5.86 8.48 -13.14
C LEU A 46 5.69 6.96 -13.04
N PHE A 47 5.76 6.25 -14.16
CA PHE A 47 5.59 4.80 -14.18
C PHE A 47 6.74 4.07 -13.48
N TYR A 48 7.99 4.44 -13.74
CA TYR A 48 9.14 3.87 -13.01
C TYR A 48 9.11 4.23 -11.52
N GLY A 49 8.67 5.44 -11.16
CA GLY A 49 8.43 5.83 -9.76
C GLY A 49 7.42 4.90 -9.08
N PHE A 50 6.29 4.61 -9.74
CA PHE A 50 5.32 3.62 -9.27
C PHE A 50 5.98 2.24 -9.06
N LEU A 51 6.75 1.74 -10.04
CA LEU A 51 7.41 0.44 -9.94
C LEU A 51 8.39 0.36 -8.77
N VAL A 52 9.17 1.42 -8.53
CA VAL A 52 10.10 1.50 -7.38
C VAL A 52 9.34 1.36 -6.06
N PHE A 53 8.28 2.15 -5.87
CA PHE A 53 7.49 2.07 -4.63
C PHE A 53 6.74 0.75 -4.48
N ALA A 54 6.25 0.16 -5.58
CA ALA A 54 5.66 -1.16 -5.58
C ALA A 54 6.67 -2.25 -5.17
N ALA A 55 7.92 -2.18 -5.66
CA ALA A 55 8.99 -3.08 -5.26
C ALA A 55 9.33 -2.94 -3.77
N VAL A 56 9.40 -1.71 -3.26
CA VAL A 56 9.58 -1.43 -1.82
C VAL A 56 8.44 -2.08 -1.01
N HIS A 57 7.18 -1.90 -1.44
CA HIS A 57 6.04 -2.55 -0.80
C HIS A 57 6.20 -4.09 -0.77
N VAL A 58 6.54 -4.71 -1.90
CA VAL A 58 6.72 -6.17 -1.97
C VAL A 58 7.73 -6.66 -0.94
N VAL A 59 8.87 -5.99 -0.81
CA VAL A 59 9.90 -6.35 0.18
C VAL A 59 9.38 -6.16 1.61
N LEU A 60 8.82 -4.99 1.93
CA LEU A 60 8.39 -4.66 3.28
C LEU A 60 7.19 -5.51 3.73
N ALA A 61 6.32 -5.91 2.81
CA ALA A 61 5.10 -6.67 3.11
C ALA A 61 5.39 -8.03 3.79
N PHE A 62 6.57 -8.63 3.59
CA PHE A 62 6.97 -9.88 4.24
C PHE A 62 7.27 -9.74 5.75
N PHE A 63 7.52 -8.51 6.21
CA PHE A 63 7.87 -8.19 7.59
C PHE A 63 6.69 -7.64 8.39
N VAL A 64 5.65 -7.13 7.71
CA VAL A 64 4.44 -6.59 8.36
C VAL A 64 3.50 -7.73 8.72
N ARG A 65 3.66 -8.32 9.91
CA ARG A 65 2.96 -9.56 10.32
C ARG A 65 1.92 -9.34 11.42
N CYS A 66 0.86 -10.13 11.38
CA CYS A 66 -0.13 -10.18 12.45
C CYS A 66 0.47 -10.87 13.68
N PRO A 67 0.41 -10.28 14.89
CA PRO A 67 0.93 -10.91 16.10
C PRO A 67 0.12 -12.13 16.55
N HIS A 68 -1.12 -12.29 16.05
CA HIS A 68 -1.99 -13.39 16.44
C HIS A 68 -1.87 -14.64 15.55
N CYS A 69 -1.65 -14.46 14.24
CA CYS A 69 -1.57 -15.59 13.30
C CYS A 69 -0.25 -15.69 12.53
N GLY A 70 0.68 -14.75 12.73
CA GLY A 70 2.00 -14.73 12.08
C GLY A 70 2.00 -14.41 10.57
N ARG A 71 0.84 -14.30 9.93
CA ARG A 71 0.71 -14.02 8.50
C ARG A 71 0.89 -12.53 8.19
N CYS A 72 1.39 -12.26 6.98
CA CYS A 72 1.61 -10.91 6.49
C CYS A 72 0.28 -10.15 6.34
N LEU A 73 0.16 -8.96 6.92
CA LEU A 73 -1.09 -8.19 6.94
C LEU A 73 -1.44 -7.55 5.60
N THR A 74 -0.43 -7.32 4.76
CA THR A 74 -0.55 -6.61 3.49
C THR A 74 -0.27 -7.50 2.28
N ILE A 75 -0.23 -8.82 2.47
CA ILE A 75 -0.18 -9.81 1.39
C ILE A 75 -1.48 -10.60 1.43
N GLN A 76 -2.23 -10.58 0.33
CA GLN A 76 -3.39 -11.43 0.15
C GLN A 76 -3.05 -12.55 -0.81
N THR A 77 -3.39 -13.79 -0.42
CA THR A 77 -3.32 -14.96 -1.30
C THR A 77 -4.65 -15.16 -2.03
N PHE A 78 -4.86 -16.28 -2.71
CA PHE A 78 -6.14 -16.60 -3.36
C PHE A 78 -7.31 -16.82 -2.37
N LYS A 79 -7.05 -16.85 -1.07
CA LYS A 79 -8.11 -16.98 -0.06
C LYS A 79 -8.88 -15.67 0.08
N ARG A 80 -10.20 -15.78 0.24
CA ARG A 80 -11.04 -14.62 0.57
C ARG A 80 -10.62 -14.06 1.95
N PRO A 81 -10.65 -12.74 2.12
CA PRO A 81 -10.45 -12.12 3.43
C PRO A 81 -11.45 -12.64 4.47
N HIS A 82 -11.04 -12.63 5.74
CA HIS A 82 -11.92 -12.94 6.86
C HIS A 82 -13.17 -12.02 6.83
N PRO A 83 -14.39 -12.54 7.08
CA PRO A 83 -15.63 -11.76 7.01
C PRO A 83 -15.62 -10.48 7.87
N ASP A 84 -14.95 -10.53 9.03
CA ASP A 84 -14.83 -9.38 9.94
C ASP A 84 -13.85 -8.30 9.45
N SER A 85 -13.02 -8.61 8.43
CA SER A 85 -12.12 -7.64 7.83
C SER A 85 -12.85 -6.80 6.79
N ILE A 86 -12.54 -5.49 6.75
CA ILE A 86 -13.21 -4.52 5.88
C ILE A 86 -12.57 -4.54 4.47
N GLY A 87 -12.48 -5.73 3.88
CA GLY A 87 -11.98 -5.96 2.52
C GLY A 87 -10.62 -6.65 2.46
N ASN A 88 -9.77 -6.19 1.55
CA ASN A 88 -8.55 -6.87 1.11
C ASN A 88 -7.28 -6.23 1.73
N TRP A 89 -6.11 -6.68 1.27
CA TRP A 89 -4.82 -6.09 1.69
C TRP A 89 -4.74 -4.58 1.44
N ALA A 90 -5.34 -4.06 0.36
CA ALA A 90 -5.36 -2.63 0.06
C ALA A 90 -6.20 -1.87 1.09
N SER A 91 -7.32 -2.43 1.55
CA SER A 91 -8.08 -1.87 2.68
C SER A 91 -7.27 -1.80 3.97
N VAL A 92 -6.43 -2.81 4.24
CA VAL A 92 -5.52 -2.80 5.40
C VAL A 92 -4.53 -1.64 5.32
N VAL A 93 -3.90 -1.46 4.16
CA VAL A 93 -2.99 -0.34 3.91
C VAL A 93 -3.71 1.01 4.06
N ALA A 94 -4.87 1.16 3.43
CA ALA A 94 -5.65 2.40 3.47
C ALA A 94 -6.06 2.81 4.88
N LYS A 95 -6.20 1.85 5.80
CA LYS A 95 -6.53 2.08 7.21
C LYS A 95 -5.31 2.05 8.13
N TRP A 96 -4.08 1.92 7.61
CA TRP A 96 -2.90 1.74 8.44
C TRP A 96 -2.74 2.82 9.51
N PHE A 97 -2.98 4.08 9.13
CA PHE A 97 -2.86 5.24 10.00
C PHE A 97 -4.07 5.49 10.93
N SER A 98 -5.11 4.66 10.87
CA SER A 98 -6.24 4.74 11.81
C SER A 98 -5.91 4.24 13.22
N GLY A 99 -4.72 3.68 13.43
CA GLY A 99 -4.27 3.12 14.71
C GLY A 99 -4.73 1.68 14.97
N SER A 100 -5.70 1.15 14.22
CA SER A 100 -6.05 -0.28 14.28
C SER A 100 -6.63 -0.82 12.97
N ILE A 101 -6.31 -2.06 12.63
CA ILE A 101 -6.85 -2.78 11.48
C ILE A 101 -7.34 -4.16 11.88
N VAL A 102 -8.23 -4.76 11.10
CA VAL A 102 -8.67 -6.15 11.29
C VAL A 102 -7.91 -7.04 10.32
N CYS A 103 -7.22 -8.06 10.85
CA CYS A 103 -6.43 -8.98 10.05
C CYS A 103 -7.30 -9.71 9.01
N ILE A 104 -6.93 -9.59 7.73
CA ILE A 104 -7.61 -10.27 6.60
C ILE A 104 -7.53 -11.80 6.68
N HIS A 105 -6.71 -12.37 7.57
CA HIS A 105 -6.50 -13.81 7.68
C HIS A 105 -7.24 -14.46 8.86
N CYS A 106 -7.31 -13.80 10.01
CA CYS A 106 -7.84 -14.39 11.24
C CYS A 106 -8.91 -13.55 11.96
N GLY A 107 -9.30 -12.40 11.42
CA GLY A 107 -10.35 -11.55 12.01
C GLY A 107 -9.94 -10.79 13.28
N ASN A 108 -8.75 -11.05 13.84
CA ASN A 108 -8.28 -10.32 15.02
C ASN A 108 -7.94 -8.86 14.70
N ARG A 109 -8.30 -7.96 15.62
CA ARG A 109 -7.90 -6.56 15.59
C ARG A 109 -6.42 -6.43 15.97
N VAL A 110 -5.69 -5.65 15.19
CA VAL A 110 -4.25 -5.41 15.33
C VAL A 110 -4.01 -3.91 15.52
N ASN A 111 -3.21 -3.54 16.52
CA ASN A 111 -2.76 -2.17 16.74
C ASN A 111 -1.59 -1.85 15.80
N THR A 112 -1.78 -0.89 14.88
CA THR A 112 -0.80 -0.54 13.85
C THR A 112 0.26 0.46 14.31
N ASN A 113 0.10 1.07 15.50
CA ASN A 113 1.03 2.09 15.99
C ASN A 113 2.39 1.51 16.41
N ASN A 114 2.42 0.21 16.74
CA ASN A 114 3.59 -0.50 17.25
C ASN A 114 4.13 -1.52 16.23
N LEU A 115 3.73 -1.40 14.96
CA LEU A 115 3.88 -2.43 13.92
C LEU A 115 4.46 -1.87 12.62
#